data_AF-A0A173UAR1-F1
#
_entry.id   AF-A0A173UAR1-F1
#
_cell.length_a   1.000
_cell.length_b   1.000
_cell.length_c   1.000
_cell.angle_alpha   90.00
_cell.angle_beta   90.00
_cell.angle_gamma   90.00
#
_symmetry.space_group_name_H-M   'P 1'
#
loop_
_entity.id
_entity.type
_entity.pdbx_description
1 polymer ?
#
loop_
_entity_poly.entity_id
_entity_poly.type
_entity_poly.pdbx_seq_one_letter_code
_entity_poly.pdbx_strand_id
1 'polypeptide(L)'
;MKKMKRLVAVLLAGIMALAMLTACGGGAPKSVEDQVADIYQSAMNAVYGTELSNDSTLAAMSKVALNSNMNDAGVITGSDMVFSEPDSAGKVIVTLISDEGMTSAEVQKMIDDPDTVKAYINLIKLEMENKLGASYDIYVAMMRAAIARMGTGAVKKGDNYYVAVTMQVPKEVADGMRG
;
A
#
# COMPACT_ATOMS: atom_id res chain seq x y z
N MET A 1 -14.66 -14.97 -9.92
CA MET A 1 -13.41 -14.54 -9.28
C MET A 1 -12.24 -15.42 -9.75
N LYS A 2 -11.68 -15.17 -10.95
CA LYS A 2 -10.61 -16.04 -11.52
C LYS A 2 -9.59 -15.30 -12.40
N LYS A 3 -9.64 -13.97 -12.47
CA LYS A 3 -8.84 -13.19 -13.44
C LYS A 3 -7.62 -12.48 -12.84
N MET A 4 -7.63 -12.07 -11.56
CA MET A 4 -6.44 -11.56 -10.86
C MET A 4 -5.36 -12.63 -10.67
N LYS A 5 -5.75 -13.88 -10.40
CA LYS A 5 -4.82 -15.03 -10.30
C LYS A 5 -4.00 -15.29 -11.58
N ARG A 6 -4.41 -14.75 -12.74
CA ARG A 6 -3.69 -14.90 -14.01
C ARG A 6 -2.64 -13.81 -14.24
N LEU A 7 -2.74 -12.65 -13.60
CA LEU A 7 -1.79 -11.54 -13.80
C LEU A 7 -0.50 -11.75 -13.00
N VAL A 8 -0.59 -12.31 -11.79
CA VAL A 8 0.57 -12.75 -10.99
C VAL A 8 1.40 -13.80 -11.75
N ALA A 9 0.76 -14.69 -12.50
CA ALA A 9 1.44 -15.69 -13.32
C ALA A 9 2.17 -15.10 -14.54
N VAL A 10 1.71 -13.96 -15.07
CA VAL A 10 2.39 -13.26 -16.18
C VAL A 10 3.65 -12.54 -15.68
N LEU A 11 3.68 -12.10 -14.42
CA LEU A 11 4.88 -11.54 -13.78
C LEU A 11 6.03 -12.56 -13.63
N LEU A 12 5.68 -13.86 -13.57
CA LEU A 12 6.61 -14.99 -13.38
C LEU A 12 7.19 -15.54 -14.69
N ALA A 13 6.51 -15.41 -15.83
CA ALA A 13 6.94 -16.03 -17.09
C ALA A 13 7.86 -15.15 -17.97
N GLY A 14 8.15 -13.90 -17.57
CA GLY A 14 8.83 -12.91 -18.40
C GLY A 14 10.32 -12.67 -18.15
N ILE A 15 10.98 -13.38 -17.23
CA ILE A 15 12.35 -13.04 -16.81
C ILE A 15 13.30 -14.24 -16.98
N MET A 16 13.61 -14.54 -18.24
CA MET A 16 14.82 -15.29 -18.59
C MET A 16 15.92 -14.39 -19.16
N ALA A 17 15.80 -13.08 -18.97
CA ALA A 17 16.84 -12.12 -19.33
C ALA A 17 16.74 -10.88 -18.45
N LEU A 18 17.42 -10.89 -17.31
CA LEU A 18 18.31 -9.77 -16.96
C LEU A 18 19.22 -10.22 -15.82
N ALA A 19 20.45 -10.53 -16.22
CA ALA A 19 21.57 -10.72 -15.32
C ALA A 19 21.88 -9.41 -14.59
N MET A 20 22.22 -9.53 -13.31
CA MET A 20 23.07 -8.62 -12.53
C MET A 20 22.76 -7.13 -12.66
N LEU A 21 21.95 -6.60 -11.74
CA LEU A 21 22.02 -5.17 -11.44
C LEU A 21 22.06 -4.93 -9.92
N THR A 22 23.30 -4.78 -9.46
CA THR A 22 23.74 -3.80 -8.46
C THR A 22 23.15 -3.91 -7.05
N ALA A 23 24.01 -4.46 -6.19
CA ALA A 23 24.15 -4.13 -4.78
C ALA A 23 23.82 -2.66 -4.45
N CYS A 24 22.83 -2.45 -3.58
CA CYS A 24 22.64 -1.23 -2.81
C CYS A 24 22.84 -1.63 -1.33
N GLY A 25 23.82 -1.15 -0.57
CA GLY A 25 24.31 0.22 -0.46
C GLY A 25 24.14 0.59 1.03
N GLY A 26 25.26 0.68 1.76
CA GLY A 26 25.33 0.67 3.23
C GLY A 26 24.48 1.71 3.98
N GLY A 27 23.41 1.23 4.61
CA GLY A 27 22.77 1.79 5.80
C GLY A 27 22.53 0.65 6.80
N ALA A 28 22.23 0.95 8.06
CA ALA A 28 21.81 -0.08 9.01
C ALA A 28 20.71 -0.95 8.37
N PRO A 29 20.74 -2.30 8.51
CA PRO A 29 19.80 -3.14 7.80
C PRO A 29 18.37 -2.79 8.21
N LYS A 30 17.58 -2.22 7.28
CA LYS A 30 16.14 -2.06 7.48
C LYS A 30 15.52 -3.45 7.53
N SER A 31 14.55 -3.65 8.42
CA SER A 31 13.76 -4.88 8.40
C SER A 31 13.06 -5.03 7.04
N VAL A 32 12.75 -6.25 6.62
CA VAL A 32 12.02 -6.48 5.37
C VAL A 32 10.65 -5.80 5.43
N GLU A 33 10.00 -5.79 6.59
CA GLU A 33 8.72 -5.09 6.80
C GLU A 33 8.83 -3.58 6.57
N ASP A 34 9.91 -2.94 7.04
CA ASP A 34 10.10 -1.50 6.82
C ASP A 34 10.42 -1.19 5.35
N GLN A 35 11.16 -2.07 4.66
CA GLN A 35 11.41 -1.93 3.22
C GLN A 35 10.11 -2.08 2.41
N VAL A 36 9.27 -3.05 2.76
CA VAL A 36 7.94 -3.22 2.14
C VAL A 36 7.07 -1.99 2.37
N ALA A 37 7.05 -1.47 3.61
CA ALA A 37 6.32 -0.26 3.95
C ALA A 37 6.79 0.96 3.13
N ASP A 38 8.10 1.12 2.94
CA ASP A 38 8.67 2.23 2.16
C ASP A 38 8.34 2.12 0.65
N ILE A 39 8.40 0.91 0.09
CA ILE A 39 7.99 0.63 -1.30
C ILE A 39 6.51 1.00 -1.48
N TYR A 40 5.65 0.56 -0.57
CA TYR A 40 4.22 0.80 -0.66
C TYR A 40 3.86 2.28 -0.43
N GLN A 41 4.51 2.95 0.51
CA GLN A 41 4.39 4.39 0.70
C GLN A 41 4.74 5.14 -0.60
N SER A 42 5.84 4.76 -1.24
CA SER A 42 6.28 5.35 -2.51
C SER A 42 5.26 5.08 -3.62
N ALA A 43 4.67 3.89 -3.66
CA ALA A 43 3.62 3.54 -4.61
C ALA A 43 2.36 4.39 -4.39
N MET A 44 1.89 4.53 -3.14
CA MET A 44 0.73 5.38 -2.82
C MET A 44 0.98 6.84 -3.15
N ASN A 45 2.19 7.36 -2.88
CA ASN A 45 2.60 8.69 -3.30
C ASN A 45 2.53 8.86 -4.82
N ALA A 46 3.04 7.88 -5.57
CA ALA A 46 2.99 7.91 -7.03
C ALA A 46 1.57 7.82 -7.60
N VAL A 47 0.67 7.08 -6.92
CA VAL A 47 -0.75 6.92 -7.28
C VAL A 47 -1.51 8.21 -7.03
N TYR A 48 -1.38 8.81 -5.85
CA TYR A 48 -2.10 10.04 -5.49
C TYR A 48 -1.39 11.33 -5.94
N GLY A 49 -0.17 11.25 -6.49
CA GLY A 49 0.62 12.42 -6.86
C GLY A 49 1.09 13.24 -5.66
N THR A 50 1.37 12.58 -4.54
CA THR A 50 1.87 13.20 -3.30
C THR A 50 3.36 12.91 -3.10
N GLU A 51 4.02 13.65 -2.22
CA GLU A 51 5.43 13.44 -1.84
C GLU A 51 5.56 13.36 -0.31
N LEU A 52 4.65 12.60 0.32
CA LEU A 52 4.57 12.50 1.77
C LEU A 52 5.58 11.48 2.29
N SER A 53 6.41 11.90 3.25
CA SER A 53 7.22 10.98 4.05
C SER A 53 6.33 9.96 4.76
N ASN A 54 6.86 8.75 4.99
CA ASN A 54 6.18 7.73 5.77
C ASN A 54 6.04 8.19 7.24
N ASP A 55 4.88 8.73 7.61
CA ASP A 55 4.66 9.25 8.95
C ASP A 55 4.74 8.12 9.98
N SER A 56 5.70 8.19 10.91
CA SER A 56 5.99 7.10 11.84
C SER A 56 4.84 6.79 12.79
N THR A 57 4.02 7.79 13.15
CA THR A 57 2.86 7.58 14.00
C THR A 57 1.77 6.84 13.25
N LEU A 58 1.47 7.27 12.02
CA LEU A 58 0.46 6.61 11.18
C LEU A 58 0.92 5.23 10.70
N ALA A 59 2.21 5.03 10.42
CA ALA A 59 2.79 3.74 10.11
C ALA A 59 2.66 2.75 11.28
N ALA A 60 2.87 3.22 12.52
CA ALA A 60 2.62 2.40 13.71
C ALA A 60 1.14 2.03 13.84
N MET A 61 0.22 2.96 13.57
CA MET A 61 -1.22 2.67 13.52
C MET A 61 -1.56 1.61 12.47
N SER A 62 -0.95 1.67 11.28
CA SER A 62 -1.10 0.63 10.26
C SER A 62 -0.66 -0.74 10.75
N LYS A 63 0.50 -0.84 11.42
CA LYS A 63 0.98 -2.11 12.01
C LYS A 63 0.02 -2.63 13.11
N VAL A 64 -0.54 -1.75 13.93
CA VAL A 64 -1.54 -2.11 14.95
C VAL A 64 -2.84 -2.60 14.29
N ALA A 65 -3.31 -1.93 13.24
CA ALA A 65 -4.50 -2.31 12.51
C ALA A 65 -4.36 -3.70 11.85
N LEU A 66 -3.21 -3.97 11.21
CA LEU A 66 -2.87 -5.29 10.68
C LEU A 66 -2.94 -6.36 11.77
N ASN A 67 -2.29 -6.15 12.92
CA ASN A 67 -2.27 -7.15 13.98
C ASN A 67 -3.62 -7.35 14.67
N SER A 68 -4.49 -6.34 14.69
CA SER A 68 -5.78 -6.39 15.38
C SER A 68 -6.91 -6.92 14.49
N ASN A 69 -6.83 -6.72 13.17
CA ASN A 69 -7.90 -7.07 12.24
C ASN A 69 -7.54 -8.22 11.30
N MET A 70 -6.34 -8.80 11.41
CA MET A 70 -5.90 -9.92 10.58
C MET A 70 -5.25 -11.01 11.44
N ASN A 71 -5.64 -12.26 11.20
CA ASN A 71 -5.05 -13.41 11.86
C ASN A 71 -3.69 -13.79 11.24
N ASP A 72 -2.99 -14.75 11.85
CA ASP A 72 -1.65 -15.18 11.39
C ASP A 72 -1.64 -15.89 10.03
N ALA A 73 -2.80 -16.33 9.54
CA ALA A 73 -2.97 -16.87 8.19
C ALA A 73 -3.18 -15.76 7.14
N GLY A 74 -3.20 -14.48 7.54
CA GLY A 74 -3.43 -13.36 6.64
C GLY A 74 -4.90 -13.12 6.28
N VAL A 75 -5.83 -13.72 7.02
CA VAL A 75 -7.26 -13.54 6.80
C VAL A 75 -7.75 -12.37 7.65
N ILE A 76 -8.44 -11.43 7.03
CA ILE A 76 -9.10 -10.32 7.75
C ILE A 76 -10.23 -10.90 8.63
N THR A 77 -10.10 -10.71 9.93
CA THR A 77 -11.08 -11.13 10.95
C THR A 77 -11.88 -9.97 11.53
N GLY A 78 -11.45 -8.73 11.28
CA GLY A 78 -12.13 -7.50 11.68
C GLY A 78 -12.58 -6.69 10.46
N SER A 79 -12.39 -5.37 10.52
CA SER A 79 -12.63 -4.49 9.38
C SER A 79 -11.36 -4.32 8.54
N ASP A 80 -11.51 -4.30 7.22
CA ASP A 80 -10.47 -3.93 6.25
C ASP A 80 -10.27 -2.42 6.16
N MET A 81 -11.26 -1.65 6.62
CA MET A 81 -11.20 -0.19 6.77
C MET A 81 -11.55 0.25 8.19
N VAL A 82 -10.65 0.99 8.84
CA VAL A 82 -10.80 1.48 10.21
C VAL A 82 -10.80 3.01 10.21
N PHE A 83 -11.76 3.61 10.91
CA PHE A 83 -11.89 5.06 11.02
C PHE A 83 -11.77 5.50 12.47
N SER A 84 -11.10 6.62 12.70
CA SER A 84 -11.21 7.35 13.97
C SER A 84 -12.47 8.23 13.99
N GLU A 85 -12.83 8.69 15.18
CA GLU A 85 -13.65 9.90 15.32
C GLU A 85 -12.89 11.11 14.74
N PRO A 86 -13.61 12.13 14.24
CA PRO A 86 -12.98 13.37 13.80
C PRO A 86 -12.34 14.10 14.97
N ASP A 87 -11.16 14.68 14.75
CA ASP A 87 -10.53 15.59 15.70
C ASP A 87 -11.24 16.96 15.73
N SER A 88 -10.77 17.87 16.58
CA SER A 88 -11.34 19.22 16.71
C SER A 88 -11.23 20.08 15.44
N ALA A 89 -10.38 19.68 14.49
CA ALA A 89 -10.22 20.31 13.18
C ALA A 89 -11.03 19.59 12.09
N GLY A 90 -11.85 18.59 12.45
CA GLY A 90 -12.66 17.81 11.52
C GLY A 90 -11.83 16.83 10.67
N LYS A 91 -10.62 16.47 11.09
CA LYS A 91 -9.80 15.46 10.41
C LYS A 91 -10.07 14.07 10.97
N VAL A 92 -10.13 13.10 10.07
CA VAL A 92 -10.34 11.69 10.40
C VAL A 92 -9.10 10.91 9.99
N ILE A 93 -8.68 9.98 10.85
CA ILE A 93 -7.69 8.97 10.50
C ILE A 93 -8.43 7.78 9.88
N VAL A 94 -7.99 7.40 8.69
CA VAL A 94 -8.53 6.25 7.94
C VAL A 94 -7.39 5.27 7.70
N THR A 95 -7.55 4.02 8.15
CA THR A 95 -6.60 2.93 7.86
C THR A 95 -7.24 1.95 6.90
N LEU A 96 -6.56 1.70 5.78
CA LEU A 96 -6.89 0.70 4.77
C LEU A 96 -5.97 -0.50 4.94
N ILE A 97 -6.53 -1.71 5.04
CA ILE A 97 -5.79 -2.96 5.20
C ILE A 97 -5.91 -3.76 3.89
N SER A 98 -4.78 -4.18 3.32
CA SER A 98 -4.76 -5.08 2.17
C SER A 98 -5.07 -6.51 2.61
N ASP A 99 -6.06 -7.15 1.99
CA ASP A 99 -6.31 -8.59 2.11
C ASP A 99 -5.38 -9.44 1.24
N GLU A 100 -4.68 -8.80 0.30
CA GLU A 100 -3.66 -9.43 -0.53
C GLU A 100 -2.28 -9.34 0.13
N GLY A 101 -1.73 -10.50 0.48
CA GLY A 101 -0.36 -10.64 1.00
C GLY A 101 0.64 -10.95 -0.11
N MET A 102 1.85 -10.42 0.05
CA MET A 102 2.96 -10.65 -0.88
C MET A 102 3.88 -11.74 -0.35
N THR A 103 4.23 -12.71 -1.19
CA THR A 103 5.19 -13.74 -0.81
C THR A 103 6.57 -13.14 -0.57
N SER A 104 7.40 -13.84 0.19
CA SER A 104 8.79 -13.42 0.42
C SER A 104 9.59 -13.25 -0.89
N ALA A 105 9.28 -14.04 -1.92
CA ALA A 105 9.93 -13.94 -3.24
C ALA A 105 9.49 -12.68 -4.01
N GLU A 106 8.20 -12.32 -3.96
CA GLU A 106 7.70 -11.09 -4.58
C GLU A 106 8.26 -9.85 -3.89
N VAL A 107 8.32 -9.86 -2.56
CA VAL A 107 8.94 -8.79 -1.77
C VAL A 107 10.40 -8.61 -2.15
N GLN A 108 11.17 -9.70 -2.21
CA GLN A 108 12.59 -9.62 -2.57
C GLN A 108 12.76 -9.05 -3.98
N LYS A 109 11.93 -9.47 -4.94
CA LYS A 109 11.96 -8.93 -6.30
C LYS A 109 11.68 -7.43 -6.35
N MET A 110 10.72 -6.92 -5.58
CA MET A 110 10.45 -5.48 -5.51
C MET A 110 11.58 -4.69 -4.85
N ILE A 111 12.28 -5.29 -3.87
CA ILE A 111 13.45 -4.68 -3.22
C ILE A 111 14.62 -4.58 -4.21
N ASP A 112 14.86 -5.64 -5.00
CA ASP A 112 16.02 -5.72 -5.89
C ASP A 112 15.80 -5.00 -7.22
N ASP A 113 14.55 -4.87 -7.69
CA ASP A 113 14.22 -4.36 -9.02
C ASP A 113 13.22 -3.17 -8.97
N PRO A 114 13.71 -1.93 -9.15
CA PRO A 114 12.87 -0.74 -9.24
C PRO A 114 11.84 -0.78 -10.38
N ASP A 115 12.09 -1.50 -11.47
CA ASP A 115 11.13 -1.60 -12.57
C ASP A 115 9.94 -2.50 -12.21
N THR A 116 10.15 -3.50 -11.34
CA THR A 116 9.05 -4.26 -10.73
C THR A 116 8.15 -3.35 -9.90
N VAL A 117 8.71 -2.40 -9.13
CA VAL A 117 7.92 -1.42 -8.36
C VAL A 117 7.15 -0.47 -9.28
N LYS A 118 7.76 0.01 -10.37
CA LYS A 118 7.06 0.85 -11.37
C LYS A 118 5.91 0.10 -12.03
N ALA A 119 6.13 -1.17 -12.40
CA ALA A 119 5.08 -2.00 -12.98
C ALA A 119 3.92 -2.17 -11.99
N TYR A 120 4.22 -2.39 -10.71
CA TYR A 120 3.22 -2.47 -9.64
C TYR A 120 2.39 -1.17 -9.52
N ILE A 121 3.05 -0.01 -9.51
CA ILE A 121 2.37 1.31 -9.48
C ILE A 121 1.44 1.48 -10.69
N ASN A 122 1.91 1.16 -11.89
CA ASN A 122 1.12 1.29 -13.11
C ASN A 122 -0.09 0.37 -13.10
N LEU A 123 0.03 -0.83 -12.52
CA LEU A 123 -1.09 -1.74 -12.34
C LEU A 123 -2.14 -1.14 -11.39
N ILE A 124 -1.73 -0.59 -10.24
CA ILE A 124 -2.67 0.07 -9.31
C ILE A 124 -3.41 1.21 -10.01
N LYS A 125 -2.68 2.08 -10.73
CA LYS A 125 -3.28 3.18 -11.49
C LYS A 125 -4.29 2.68 -12.51
N LEU A 126 -3.92 1.67 -13.31
CA LEU A 126 -4.80 1.09 -14.30
C LEU A 126 -6.06 0.46 -13.68
N GLU A 127 -5.95 -0.20 -12.52
CA GLU A 127 -7.12 -0.73 -11.82
C GLU A 127 -8.04 0.37 -11.29
N MET A 128 -7.46 1.46 -10.76
CA MET A 128 -8.22 2.62 -10.34
C MET A 128 -8.90 3.30 -11.53
N GLU A 129 -8.20 3.49 -12.65
CA GLU A 129 -8.75 4.01 -13.90
C GLU A 129 -9.92 3.15 -14.40
N ASN A 130 -9.78 1.82 -14.37
CA ASN A 130 -10.85 0.91 -14.78
C ASN A 130 -12.07 0.95 -13.85
N LYS A 131 -11.86 1.17 -12.55
CA LYS A 131 -12.95 1.25 -11.56
C LYS A 131 -13.65 2.61 -11.58
N LEU A 132 -12.90 3.69 -11.73
CA LEU A 132 -13.40 5.07 -11.63
C LEU A 132 -13.78 5.67 -12.99
N GLY A 133 -13.24 5.14 -14.08
CA GLY A 133 -13.47 5.63 -15.44
C GLY A 133 -13.15 7.11 -15.57
N ALA A 134 -14.11 7.89 -16.09
CA ALA A 134 -13.97 9.34 -16.28
C ALA A 134 -13.75 10.13 -14.96
N SER A 135 -14.03 9.52 -13.81
CA SER A 135 -13.83 10.15 -12.50
C SER A 135 -12.41 9.97 -11.95
N TYR A 136 -11.54 9.20 -12.60
CA TYR A 136 -10.20 8.87 -12.10
C TYR A 136 -9.37 10.13 -11.78
N ASP A 137 -9.20 11.04 -12.74
CA ASP A 137 -8.39 12.24 -12.55
C ASP A 137 -8.95 13.15 -11.45
N ILE A 138 -10.28 13.28 -11.39
CA ILE A 138 -10.97 14.08 -10.37
C ILE A 138 -10.76 13.47 -8.99
N TYR A 139 -10.88 12.14 -8.88
CA TYR A 139 -10.67 11.41 -7.64
C TYR A 139 -9.22 11.54 -7.15
N VAL A 140 -8.24 11.33 -8.03
CA VAL A 140 -6.82 11.48 -7.69
C VAL A 140 -6.52 12.91 -7.24
N ALA A 141 -7.03 13.93 -7.96
CA ALA A 141 -6.85 15.33 -7.58
C ALA A 141 -7.49 15.65 -6.21
N MET A 142 -8.68 15.12 -5.94
CA MET A 142 -9.35 15.26 -4.64
C MET A 142 -8.54 14.61 -3.52
N MET A 143 -8.12 13.36 -3.70
CA MET A 143 -7.33 12.63 -2.69
C MET A 143 -5.99 13.33 -2.44
N ARG A 144 -5.31 13.78 -3.50
CA ARG A 144 -4.06 14.56 -3.40
C ARG A 144 -4.24 15.80 -2.53
N ALA A 145 -5.34 16.53 -2.70
CA ALA A 145 -5.64 17.73 -1.93
C ALA A 145 -6.08 17.42 -0.49
N ALA A 146 -6.68 16.25 -0.27
CA ALA A 146 -7.26 15.85 1.00
C ALA A 146 -6.26 15.21 1.97
N ILE A 147 -5.33 14.38 1.47
CA ILE A 147 -4.40 13.64 2.31
C ILE A 147 -3.36 14.61 2.88
N ALA A 148 -3.47 14.89 4.18
CA ALA A 148 -2.53 15.76 4.89
C ALA A 148 -1.28 15.00 5.36
N ARG A 149 -1.47 13.74 5.78
CA ARG A 149 -0.44 12.84 6.30
C ARG A 149 -0.76 11.43 5.87
N MET A 150 0.26 10.64 5.62
CA MET A 150 0.14 9.23 5.25
C MET A 150 1.28 8.44 5.88
N GLY A 151 0.94 7.29 6.48
CA GLY A 151 1.91 6.33 6.97
C GLY A 151 1.53 4.92 6.58
N THR A 152 2.51 4.17 6.13
CA THR A 152 2.37 2.78 5.70
C THR A 152 3.09 1.89 6.69
N GLY A 153 2.41 0.84 7.13
CA GLY A 153 3.00 -0.24 7.93
C GLY A 153 2.89 -1.57 7.19
N ALA A 154 3.88 -2.43 7.37
CA ALA A 154 3.84 -3.82 6.93
C ALA A 154 4.07 -4.76 8.12
N VAL A 155 3.46 -5.95 8.04
CA VAL A 155 3.62 -7.04 9.01
C VAL A 155 3.70 -8.37 8.27
N LYS A 156 4.60 -9.26 8.70
CA LYS A 156 4.63 -10.65 8.23
C LYS A 156 3.58 -11.51 8.93
N LYS A 157 2.76 -12.22 8.17
CA LYS A 157 1.75 -13.18 8.64
C LYS A 157 1.90 -14.47 7.84
N GLY A 158 2.31 -15.55 8.50
CA GLY A 158 2.75 -16.77 7.83
C GLY A 158 3.94 -16.50 6.91
N ASP A 159 3.84 -16.92 5.65
CA ASP A 159 4.89 -16.75 4.64
C ASP A 159 4.81 -15.43 3.85
N ASN A 160 3.76 -14.65 4.09
CA ASN A 160 3.44 -13.45 3.34
C ASN A 160 3.62 -12.17 4.17
N TYR A 161 3.85 -11.07 3.47
CA TYR A 161 3.89 -9.71 4.00
C TYR A 161 2.60 -8.99 3.63
N TYR A 162 1.94 -8.42 4.62
CA TYR A 162 0.70 -7.65 4.46
C TYR A 162 0.97 -6.19 4.79
N VAL A 163 0.24 -5.30 4.12
CA VAL A 163 0.41 -3.85 4.23
C VAL A 163 -0.90 -3.19 4.64
N ALA A 164 -0.77 -2.10 5.38
CA ALA A 164 -1.87 -1.19 5.64
C ALA A 164 -1.39 0.26 5.50
N VAL A 165 -2.27 1.11 4.99
CA VAL A 165 -2.00 2.54 4.77
C VAL A 165 -2.96 3.34 5.63
N THR A 166 -2.40 4.17 6.49
CA THR A 166 -3.14 5.09 7.35
C THR A 166 -2.99 6.50 6.81
N MET A 167 -4.11 7.18 6.57
CA MET A 167 -4.17 8.53 6.04
C MET A 167 -4.94 9.44 6.99
N GLN A 168 -4.55 10.71 7.05
CA GLN A 168 -5.35 11.76 7.66
C GLN A 168 -6.04 12.58 6.56
N VAL A 169 -7.37 12.61 6.58
CA VAL A 169 -8.20 13.29 5.58
C VAL A 169 -9.29 14.14 6.25
N PRO A 170 -9.90 15.13 5.57
CA PRO A 170 -11.12 15.78 6.06
C PRO A 170 -12.25 14.79 6.26
N LYS A 171 -13.14 15.08 7.22
CA LYS A 171 -14.31 14.25 7.53
C LYS A 171 -15.15 13.96 6.29
N GLU A 172 -15.36 14.94 5.41
CA GLU A 172 -16.18 14.79 4.22
C GLU A 172 -15.61 13.74 3.26
N VAL A 173 -14.28 13.68 3.15
CA VAL A 173 -13.58 12.68 2.34
C VAL A 173 -13.67 11.30 3.01
N ALA A 174 -13.47 11.23 4.33
CA ALA A 174 -13.62 9.98 5.07
C ALA A 174 -15.07 9.43 4.99
N ASP A 175 -16.07 10.30 5.06
CA ASP A 175 -17.48 9.91 4.90
C ASP A 175 -17.75 9.35 3.49
N GLY A 176 -17.13 9.94 2.46
CA GLY A 176 -17.17 9.42 1.09
C GLY A 176 -16.51 8.05 0.91
N MET A 177 -15.57 7.68 1.79
CA MET A 177 -14.92 6.36 1.78
C MET A 177 -15.74 5.27 2.49
N ARG A 178 -16.76 5.64 3.28
CA ARG A 178 -17.64 4.69 3.99
C ARG A 178 -18.74 4.10 3.11
N GLY A 179 -18.97 4.67 1.93
CA GLY A 179 -20.11 4.38 1.04
C GLY A 179 -19.75 3.54 -0.18
#